data_AF-A0A2D4SI59-F1
#
_entry.id   AF-A0A2D4SI59-F1
#
_cell.length_a   1.000
_cell.length_b   1.000
_cell.length_c   1.000
_cell.angle_alpha   90.00
_cell.angle_beta   90.00
_cell.angle_gamma   90.00
#
_symmetry.space_group_name_H-M   'P 1'
#
loop_
_entity.id
_entity.type
_entity.pdbx_description
1 polymer ?
#
loop_
_entity_poly.entity_id
_entity_poly.type
_entity_poly.pdbx_seq_one_letter_code
_entity_poly.pdbx_strand_id
1 'polypeptide(L)'
;MTVTTNKSGKVYLTVVDQWLDTLPAAESEDFREFADMTPSIIEIWVYAGIVGYEGSFNDLSRWVKMKFKKLNRREILNSEIAALHSDIQELRMAITSGEIKGDNGAARLAALEKELRSHIEVSERMNRSTDKKGLILAGADRVMREMTAIFKDDPQFAEPIDNAINAVWAKIYSELGNG
;
A
#
# COMPACT_ATOMS: atom_id res chain seq x y z
N MET A 1 -41.66 35.23 12.28
CA MET A 1 -41.30 34.21 11.27
C MET A 1 -39.80 34.26 11.08
N THR A 2 -39.06 33.43 11.80
CA THR A 2 -37.62 33.31 11.66
C THR A 2 -37.36 32.31 10.54
N VAL A 3 -36.90 32.82 9.40
CA VAL A 3 -36.55 32.00 8.23
C VAL A 3 -35.34 31.16 8.62
N THR A 4 -35.55 29.85 8.80
CA THR A 4 -34.49 28.86 8.94
C THR A 4 -33.89 28.66 7.55
N THR A 5 -32.72 29.24 7.29
CA THR A 5 -31.95 28.95 6.09
C THR A 5 -31.38 27.53 6.22
N ASN A 6 -32.07 26.57 5.60
CA ASN A 6 -31.54 25.24 5.34
C ASN A 6 -30.27 25.37 4.50
N LYS A 7 -29.09 25.30 5.13
CA LYS A 7 -27.85 24.99 4.41
C LYS A 7 -28.02 23.56 3.89
N SER A 8 -28.00 23.38 2.57
CA SER A 8 -27.91 22.05 1.97
C SER A 8 -26.62 21.39 2.45
N GLY A 9 -26.71 20.54 3.49
CA GLY A 9 -25.56 19.85 4.03
C GLY A 9 -24.99 18.93 2.96
N LYS A 10 -23.71 19.08 2.61
CA LYS A 10 -23.01 18.10 1.77
C LYS A 10 -23.13 16.74 2.47
N VAL A 11 -23.70 15.77 1.77
CA VAL A 11 -23.76 14.38 2.26
C VAL A 11 -22.46 13.71 1.85
N TYR A 12 -21.62 13.38 2.84
CA TYR A 12 -20.38 12.67 2.61
C TYR A 12 -20.61 11.17 2.61
N LEU A 13 -20.10 10.49 1.59
CA LEU A 13 -20.13 9.03 1.50
C LEU A 13 -19.01 8.38 2.34
N THR A 14 -17.94 9.11 2.64
CA THR A 14 -16.80 8.63 3.41
C THR A 14 -16.28 9.70 4.36
N VAL A 15 -15.70 9.27 5.49
CA VAL A 15 -15.03 10.14 6.47
C VAL A 15 -13.85 10.87 5.83
N VAL A 16 -13.19 10.24 4.84
CA VAL A 16 -12.07 10.85 4.10
C VAL A 16 -12.55 11.98 3.21
N ASP A 17 -13.65 11.82 2.48
CA ASP A 17 -14.19 12.92 1.66
C ASP A 17 -14.66 14.09 2.53
N GLN A 18 -15.16 13.83 3.75
CA GLN A 18 -15.48 14.87 4.72
C GLN A 18 -14.23 15.61 5.19
N TRP A 19 -13.17 14.88 5.56
CA TRP A 19 -11.91 15.46 6.00
C TRP A 19 -11.24 16.28 4.89
N LEU A 20 -11.18 15.79 3.65
CA LEU A 20 -10.60 16.52 2.53
C LEU A 20 -11.29 17.86 2.28
N ASP A 21 -12.60 17.95 2.54
CA ASP A 21 -13.37 19.19 2.44
C ASP A 21 -13.06 20.20 3.57
N THR A 22 -12.38 19.78 4.64
CA THR A 22 -11.91 20.68 5.71
C THR A 22 -10.54 21.30 5.40
N LEU A 23 -9.80 20.74 4.46
CA LEU A 23 -8.48 21.21 4.07
C LEU A 23 -8.57 22.39 3.08
N PRO A 24 -7.52 23.23 3.00
CA PRO A 24 -7.34 24.12 1.87
C PRO A 24 -7.39 23.36 0.54
N ALA A 25 -7.96 23.97 -0.50
CA ALA A 25 -8.14 23.31 -1.80
C ALA A 25 -6.83 22.76 -2.39
N ALA A 26 -5.74 23.51 -2.25
CA ALA A 26 -4.42 23.09 -2.71
C ALA A 26 -3.93 21.82 -1.97
N GLU A 27 -4.02 21.79 -0.64
CA GLU A 27 -3.61 20.62 0.15
C GLU A 27 -4.49 19.39 -0.11
N SER A 28 -5.79 19.59 -0.32
CA SER A 28 -6.68 18.49 -0.72
C SER A 28 -6.34 17.94 -2.11
N GLU A 29 -5.91 18.80 -3.05
CA GLU A 29 -5.54 18.38 -4.40
C GLU A 29 -4.20 17.64 -4.38
N ASP A 30 -3.20 18.19 -3.69
CA ASP A 30 -1.89 17.56 -3.48
C ASP A 30 -2.03 16.18 -2.83
N PHE A 31 -2.89 16.05 -1.82
CA PHE A 31 -3.16 14.75 -1.20
C PHE A 31 -3.78 13.75 -2.18
N ARG A 32 -4.72 14.19 -3.02
CA ARG A 32 -5.37 13.32 -4.02
C ARG A 32 -4.39 12.87 -5.09
N GLU A 33 -3.52 13.76 -5.57
CA GLU A 33 -2.48 13.42 -6.54
C GLU A 33 -1.48 12.42 -5.94
N PHE A 34 -1.00 12.69 -4.73
CA PHE A 34 -0.14 11.75 -4.01
C PHE A 34 -0.82 10.39 -3.82
N ALA A 35 -2.09 10.39 -3.39
CA ALA A 35 -2.85 9.19 -3.18
C ALA A 35 -3.14 8.41 -4.47
N ASP A 36 -3.12 9.03 -5.65
CA ASP A 36 -3.23 8.34 -6.94
C ASP A 36 -1.91 7.68 -7.33
N MET A 37 -0.81 8.44 -7.28
CA MET A 37 0.52 8.01 -7.72
C MET A 37 1.17 6.98 -6.81
N THR A 38 0.88 7.01 -5.50
CA THR A 38 1.57 6.19 -4.49
C THR A 38 0.93 4.80 -4.36
N PRO A 39 1.63 3.68 -4.66
CA PRO A 39 1.05 2.34 -4.54
C PRO A 39 0.83 1.89 -3.09
N SER A 40 1.65 2.39 -2.16
CA SER A 40 1.65 1.99 -0.76
C SER A 40 0.52 2.68 0.01
N ILE A 41 -0.49 1.90 0.42
CA ILE A 41 -1.60 2.41 1.24
C ILE A 41 -1.13 2.94 2.59
N ILE A 42 0.00 2.43 3.07
CA ILE A 42 0.61 2.85 4.34
C ILE A 42 1.21 4.24 4.17
N GLU A 43 1.95 4.50 3.10
CA GLU A 43 2.49 5.84 2.84
C GLU A 43 1.37 6.88 2.69
N ILE A 44 0.26 6.51 2.04
CA ILE A 44 -0.94 7.35 1.97
C ILE A 44 -1.52 7.61 3.36
N TRP A 45 -1.59 6.60 4.23
CA TRP A 45 -2.04 6.74 5.62
C TRP A 45 -1.15 7.65 6.45
N VAL A 46 0.15 7.50 6.33
CA VAL A 46 1.13 8.36 7.00
C VAL A 46 0.96 9.81 6.57
N TYR A 47 0.87 10.05 5.26
CA TYR A 47 0.70 11.40 4.76
C TYR A 47 -0.63 12.00 5.19
N ALA A 48 -1.72 11.22 5.19
CA ALA A 48 -3.01 11.66 5.69
C ALA A 48 -2.91 12.11 7.15
N GLY A 49 -2.19 11.38 8.00
CA GLY A 49 -1.95 11.76 9.39
C GLY A 49 -1.18 13.09 9.54
N ILE A 50 -0.17 13.33 8.70
CA ILE A 50 0.57 14.61 8.69
C ILE A 50 -0.33 15.79 8.31
N VAL A 51 -1.28 15.56 7.41
CA VAL A 51 -2.27 16.55 6.95
C VAL A 51 -3.50 16.62 7.89
N GLY A 52 -3.44 15.94 9.05
CA GLY A 52 -4.46 16.05 10.10
C GLY A 52 -5.68 15.13 9.94
N TYR A 53 -5.53 13.98 9.28
CA TYR A 53 -6.59 12.98 9.23
C TYR A 53 -6.71 12.22 10.57
N GLU A 54 -7.89 12.28 11.19
CA GLU A 54 -8.19 11.62 12.48
C GLU A 54 -9.01 10.32 12.35
N GLY A 55 -9.39 9.93 11.12
CA GLY A 55 -10.19 8.72 10.88
C GLY A 55 -9.37 7.43 10.98
N SER A 56 -9.98 6.27 10.71
CA SER A 56 -9.27 4.98 10.82
C SER A 56 -8.50 4.62 9.55
N PHE A 57 -7.44 3.80 9.71
CA PHE A 57 -6.70 3.22 8.59
C PHE A 57 -7.61 2.45 7.63
N ASN A 58 -8.60 1.73 8.16
CA ASN A 58 -9.53 0.94 7.36
C ASN A 58 -10.41 1.83 6.47
N ASP A 59 -10.85 2.98 6.98
CA ASP A 59 -11.67 3.93 6.22
C ASP A 59 -10.86 4.56 5.08
N LEU A 60 -9.62 4.96 5.35
CA LEU A 60 -8.71 5.45 4.31
C LEU A 60 -8.38 4.35 3.30
N SER A 61 -8.09 3.14 3.77
CA SER A 61 -7.77 2.00 2.92
C SER A 61 -8.90 1.69 1.94
N ARG A 62 -10.14 1.72 2.43
CA ARG A 62 -11.34 1.55 1.60
C ARG A 62 -11.51 2.71 0.63
N TRP A 63 -11.35 3.95 1.08
CA TRP A 63 -11.48 5.13 0.23
C TRP A 63 -10.49 5.12 -0.94
N VAL A 64 -9.21 4.83 -0.69
CA VAL A 64 -8.19 4.75 -1.74
C VAL A 64 -8.56 3.69 -2.78
N LYS A 65 -8.99 2.49 -2.34
CA LYS A 65 -9.42 1.41 -3.24
C LYS A 65 -10.66 1.77 -4.06
N MET A 66 -11.55 2.59 -3.50
CA MET A 66 -12.76 3.06 -4.19
C MET A 66 -12.46 4.18 -5.20
N LYS A 67 -11.55 5.10 -4.88
CA LYS A 67 -11.25 6.28 -5.70
C LYS A 67 -10.21 6.02 -6.77
N PHE A 68 -9.20 5.21 -6.46
CA PHE A 68 -8.04 5.01 -7.33
C PHE A 68 -7.94 3.55 -7.77
N LYS A 69 -8.03 3.34 -9.08
CA LYS A 69 -7.79 2.02 -9.69
C LYS A 69 -6.29 1.80 -9.84
N LYS A 70 -5.64 1.42 -8.74
CA LYS A 70 -4.20 1.19 -8.71
C LYS A 70 -3.84 -0.07 -9.49
N LEU A 71 -2.72 -0.01 -10.21
CA LEU A 71 -2.18 -1.13 -10.95
C LEU A 71 -1.79 -2.27 -9.98
N ASN A 72 -2.40 -3.44 -10.15
CA ASN A 72 -2.03 -4.62 -9.38
C ASN A 72 -0.78 -5.27 -9.98
N ARG A 73 0.40 -4.72 -9.66
CA ARG A 73 1.70 -5.21 -10.15
C ARG A 73 1.93 -6.69 -9.83
N ARG A 74 1.40 -7.18 -8.70
CA ARG A 74 1.50 -8.59 -8.30
C ARG A 74 0.70 -9.48 -9.24
N GLU A 75 -0.53 -9.10 -9.55
CA GLU A 75 -1.39 -9.86 -10.46
C GLU A 75 -0.81 -9.90 -11.88
N ILE A 76 -0.28 -8.77 -12.35
CA ILE A 76 0.42 -8.70 -13.65
C ILE A 76 1.63 -9.63 -13.65
N LEU A 77 2.52 -9.52 -12.66
CA LEU A 77 3.70 -10.37 -12.58
C LEU A 77 3.34 -11.86 -12.47
N ASN A 78 2.29 -12.21 -11.72
CA ASN A 78 1.81 -13.59 -11.64
C ASN A 78 1.26 -14.09 -12.99
N SER A 79 0.56 -13.22 -13.75
CA SER A 79 0.08 -13.55 -15.09
C SER A 79 1.24 -13.75 -16.07
N GLU A 80 2.29 -12.93 -15.98
CA GLU A 80 3.51 -13.07 -16.79
C GLU A 80 4.26 -14.36 -16.45
N ILE A 81 4.40 -14.71 -15.16
CA ILE A 81 4.99 -15.98 -14.73
C ILE A 81 4.23 -17.18 -15.33
N ALA A 82 2.89 -17.13 -15.32
CA ALA A 82 2.06 -18.19 -15.88
C ALA A 82 2.22 -18.32 -17.40
N ALA A 83 2.21 -17.19 -18.12
CA ALA A 83 2.43 -17.14 -19.57
C ALA A 83 3.83 -17.68 -19.93
N LEU A 84 4.87 -17.16 -19.26
CA LEU A 84 6.25 -17.59 -19.50
C LEU A 84 6.47 -19.07 -19.19
N HIS A 85 5.79 -19.60 -18.15
CA HIS A 85 5.81 -21.03 -17.87
C HIS A 85 5.15 -21.84 -19.01
N SER A 86 4.04 -21.36 -19.58
CA SER A 86 3.39 -21.99 -20.74
C SER A 86 4.33 -22.00 -21.96
N ASP A 87 4.93 -20.86 -22.28
CA ASP A 87 5.86 -20.71 -23.42
C ASP A 87 7.05 -21.67 -23.29
N ILE A 88 7.56 -21.88 -22.08
CA ILE A 88 8.62 -22.86 -21.79
C ILE A 88 8.16 -24.29 -22.11
N GLN A 89 6.93 -24.65 -21.75
CA GLN A 89 6.40 -26.00 -22.04
C GLN A 89 6.22 -26.20 -23.56
N GLU A 90 5.65 -25.22 -24.25
CA GLU A 90 5.48 -25.25 -25.71
C GLU A 90 6.83 -25.39 -26.43
N LEU A 91 7.83 -24.63 -25.99
CA LEU A 91 9.19 -24.72 -26.55
C LEU A 91 9.82 -26.10 -26.30
N ARG A 92 9.66 -26.69 -25.10
CA ARG A 92 10.13 -28.05 -24.81
C ARG A 92 9.47 -29.09 -25.72
N MET A 93 8.18 -28.94 -25.97
CA MET A 93 7.44 -29.83 -26.87
C MET A 93 7.95 -29.71 -28.30
N ALA A 94 8.12 -28.49 -28.83
CA ALA A 94 8.60 -28.24 -30.19
C ALA A 94 10.05 -28.73 -30.42
N ILE A 95 10.90 -28.70 -29.39
CA ILE A 95 12.25 -29.29 -29.45
C ILE A 95 12.15 -30.81 -29.50
N THR A 96 11.27 -31.40 -28.70
CA THR A 96 11.11 -32.86 -28.58
C THR A 96 10.45 -33.46 -29.83
N SER A 97 9.51 -32.76 -30.46
CA SER A 97 8.88 -33.16 -31.72
C SER A 97 9.79 -33.01 -32.95
N GLY A 98 10.94 -32.35 -32.79
CA GLY A 98 11.90 -32.11 -33.86
C GLY A 98 11.55 -30.92 -34.76
N GLU A 99 10.51 -30.14 -34.45
CA GLU A 99 10.16 -28.90 -35.15
C GLU A 99 11.25 -27.84 -35.02
N ILE A 100 11.98 -27.86 -33.89
CA ILE A 100 13.11 -26.96 -33.63
C ILE A 100 14.38 -27.78 -33.43
N LYS A 101 15.47 -27.34 -34.08
CA LYS A 101 16.80 -27.94 -33.88
C LYS A 101 17.22 -27.85 -32.41
N GLY A 102 17.65 -28.98 -31.84
CA GLY A 102 18.01 -29.13 -30.43
C GLY A 102 18.95 -28.04 -29.90
N ASP A 103 20.02 -27.71 -30.64
CA ASP A 103 21.01 -26.72 -30.19
C ASP A 103 20.44 -25.30 -30.08
N ASN A 104 19.63 -24.87 -31.07
CA ASN A 104 18.97 -23.57 -31.06
C ASN A 104 17.84 -23.51 -30.03
N GLY A 105 17.14 -24.63 -29.84
CA GLY A 105 16.07 -24.76 -28.86
C GLY A 105 16.59 -24.73 -27.42
N ALA A 106 17.69 -25.45 -27.14
CA ALA A 106 18.27 -25.54 -25.80
C ALA A 106 18.74 -24.18 -25.28
N ALA A 107 19.38 -23.36 -26.13
CA ALA A 107 19.82 -22.02 -25.75
C ALA A 107 18.65 -21.08 -25.41
N ARG A 108 17.57 -21.13 -26.19
CA ARG A 108 16.35 -20.34 -25.95
C ARG A 108 15.61 -20.82 -24.71
N LEU A 109 15.53 -22.13 -24.52
CA LEU A 109 14.91 -22.74 -23.34
C LEU A 109 15.64 -22.31 -22.06
N ALA A 110 16.98 -22.37 -22.06
CA ALA A 110 17.79 -21.94 -20.93
C ALA A 110 17.60 -20.44 -20.60
N ALA A 111 17.40 -19.59 -21.63
CA ALA A 111 17.12 -18.17 -21.44
C ALA A 111 15.76 -17.94 -20.76
N LEU A 112 14.69 -18.56 -21.27
CA LEU A 112 13.34 -18.44 -20.71
C LEU A 112 13.27 -18.99 -19.28
N GLU A 113 13.93 -20.12 -19.00
CA GLU A 113 14.00 -20.69 -17.64
C GLU A 113 14.75 -19.78 -16.65
N LYS A 114 15.76 -19.04 -17.13
CA LYS A 114 16.45 -18.04 -16.30
C LYS A 114 15.53 -16.85 -16.01
N GLU A 115 14.79 -16.38 -17.01
CA GLU A 115 13.84 -15.29 -16.87
C GLU A 115 12.69 -15.65 -15.92
N LEU A 116 12.14 -16.87 -16.04
CA LEU A 116 11.11 -17.39 -15.13
C LEU A 116 11.58 -17.39 -13.67
N ARG A 117 12.80 -17.87 -13.41
CA ARG A 117 13.38 -17.83 -12.06
C ARG A 117 13.53 -16.39 -11.56
N SER A 118 13.95 -15.47 -12.42
CA SER A 118 14.06 -14.05 -12.07
C SER A 118 12.70 -13.44 -11.69
N HIS A 119 11.65 -13.74 -12.45
CA HIS A 119 10.28 -13.27 -12.14
C HIS A 119 9.76 -13.86 -10.83
N ILE A 120 10.01 -15.14 -10.56
CA ILE A 120 9.64 -15.80 -9.29
C ILE A 120 10.37 -15.12 -8.12
N GLU A 121 11.68 -14.86 -8.24
CA GLU A 121 12.43 -14.15 -7.19
C GLU A 121 11.89 -12.73 -6.94
N VAL A 122 11.51 -12.00 -7.99
CA VAL A 122 10.89 -10.67 -7.85
C VAL A 122 9.55 -10.79 -7.11
N SER A 123 8.72 -11.77 -7.47
CA SER A 123 7.42 -12.03 -6.82
C SER A 123 7.59 -12.34 -5.32
N GLU A 124 8.57 -13.19 -4.97
CA GLU A 124 8.89 -13.47 -3.57
C GLU A 124 9.36 -12.24 -2.80
N ARG A 125 10.24 -11.42 -3.40
CA ARG A 125 10.70 -10.17 -2.76
C ARG A 125 9.54 -9.21 -2.51
N MET A 126 8.62 -9.08 -3.46
CA MET A 126 7.42 -8.24 -3.32
C MET A 126 6.50 -8.71 -2.20
N ASN A 127 6.36 -10.02 -2.00
CA ASN A 127 5.56 -10.58 -0.91
C ASN A 127 6.22 -10.33 0.46
N ARG A 128 7.54 -10.57 0.57
CA ARG A 128 8.27 -10.35 1.83
C ARG A 128 8.29 -8.88 2.28
N SER A 129 8.37 -7.92 1.35
CA SER A 129 8.44 -6.49 1.68
C SER A 129 7.07 -5.92 2.11
N THR A 130 6.00 -6.34 1.44
CA THR A 130 4.64 -5.82 1.68
C THR A 130 4.08 -6.32 3.00
N ASP A 131 4.25 -7.61 3.30
CA ASP A 131 3.63 -8.23 4.48
C ASP A 131 4.37 -7.84 5.77
N LYS A 132 5.71 -7.76 5.74
CA LYS A 132 6.50 -7.49 6.93
C LYS A 132 6.35 -6.04 7.43
N LYS A 133 6.43 -5.05 6.54
CA LYS A 133 6.27 -3.64 6.93
C LYS A 133 4.83 -3.35 7.35
N GLY A 134 3.84 -3.87 6.62
CA GLY A 134 2.43 -3.69 6.95
C GLY A 134 2.02 -4.33 8.28
N LEU A 135 2.46 -5.57 8.55
CA LEU A 135 2.16 -6.24 9.82
C LEU A 135 2.86 -5.58 11.01
N ILE A 136 4.12 -5.14 10.85
CA ILE A 136 4.86 -4.46 11.93
C ILE A 136 4.20 -3.13 12.27
N LEU A 137 3.85 -2.33 11.26
CA LEU A 137 3.23 -1.02 11.48
C LEU A 137 1.80 -1.14 12.02
N ALA A 138 1.01 -2.11 11.53
CA ALA A 138 -0.32 -2.38 12.08
C ALA A 138 -0.25 -2.90 13.53
N GLY A 139 0.74 -3.74 13.85
CA GLY A 139 1.00 -4.21 15.21
C GLY A 139 1.42 -3.08 16.14
N ALA A 140 2.35 -2.22 15.69
CA ALA A 140 2.78 -1.04 16.43
C ALA A 140 1.62 -0.09 16.69
N ASP A 141 0.84 0.26 15.66
CA ASP A 141 -0.35 1.10 15.76
C ASP A 141 -1.38 0.52 16.74
N ARG A 142 -1.57 -0.81 16.75
CA ARG A 142 -2.43 -1.46 17.75
C ARG A 142 -1.89 -1.30 19.17
N VAL A 143 -0.60 -1.58 19.40
CA VAL A 143 0.02 -1.46 20.74
C VAL A 143 -0.07 -0.03 21.25
N MET A 144 0.19 0.96 20.40
CA MET A 144 0.16 2.38 20.78
C MET A 144 -1.25 2.83 21.15
N ARG A 145 -2.28 2.46 20.37
CA ARG A 145 -3.68 2.76 20.72
C ARG A 145 -4.11 2.13 22.04
N GLU A 146 -3.70 0.89 22.32
CA GLU A 146 -3.98 0.25 23.61
C GLU A 146 -3.25 0.95 24.76
N MET A 147 -1.99 1.34 24.57
CA MET A 147 -1.25 2.11 25.58
C MET A 147 -1.95 3.45 25.88
N THR A 148 -2.29 4.23 24.86
CA THR A 148 -3.03 5.49 25.07
C THR A 148 -4.38 5.23 25.73
N ALA A 149 -5.12 4.20 25.33
CA ALA A 149 -6.41 3.87 25.93
C ALA A 149 -6.32 3.44 27.41
N ILE A 150 -5.25 2.74 27.81
CA ILE A 150 -5.01 2.30 29.19
C ILE A 150 -4.68 3.49 30.09
N PHE A 151 -3.87 4.44 29.60
CA PHE A 151 -3.35 5.53 30.41
C PHE A 151 -4.05 6.87 30.20
N LYS A 152 -5.07 6.96 29.33
CA LYS A 152 -5.78 8.20 28.99
C LYS A 152 -6.33 8.97 30.19
N ASP A 153 -6.73 8.26 31.24
CA ASP A 153 -7.36 8.84 32.44
C ASP A 153 -6.33 9.13 33.54
N ASP A 154 -5.05 8.82 33.30
CA ASP A 154 -3.94 9.13 34.22
C ASP A 154 -3.12 10.32 33.70
N PRO A 155 -3.29 11.53 34.30
CA PRO A 155 -2.59 12.74 33.86
C PRO A 155 -1.07 12.64 33.98
N GLN A 156 -0.55 11.74 34.83
CA GLN A 156 0.88 11.57 35.03
C GLN A 156 1.55 10.82 33.86
N PHE A 157 0.78 10.01 33.12
CA PHE A 157 1.31 9.15 32.06
C PHE A 157 0.79 9.47 30.66
N ALA A 158 -0.40 10.05 30.52
CA ALA A 158 -0.99 10.36 29.22
C ALA A 158 -0.07 11.21 28.33
N GLU A 159 0.36 12.38 28.81
CA GLU A 159 1.22 13.29 28.04
C GLU A 159 2.63 12.72 27.77
N PRO A 160 3.33 12.09 28.73
CA PRO A 160 4.60 11.41 28.46
C PRO A 160 4.50 10.26 27.44
N ILE A 161 3.40 9.49 27.46
CA ILE A 161 3.20 8.37 26.54
C ILE A 161 2.97 8.87 25.11
N ASP A 162 2.15 9.91 24.93
CA ASP A 162 1.93 10.51 23.61
C ASP A 162 3.23 11.07 23.03
N ASN A 163 4.03 11.75 23.86
CA ASN A 163 5.35 12.23 23.46
C ASN A 163 6.30 11.08 23.08
N ALA A 164 6.29 9.97 23.82
CA ALA A 164 7.10 8.79 23.51
C ALA A 164 6.66 8.12 22.20
N ILE A 165 5.35 7.99 21.96
CA ILE A 165 4.77 7.46 20.72
C ILE A 165 5.23 8.30 19.52
N ASN A 166 5.14 9.63 19.63
CA ASN A 166 5.58 10.54 18.57
C ASN A 166 7.08 10.43 18.30
N ALA A 167 7.92 10.29 19.33
CA ALA A 167 9.36 10.10 19.19
C ALA A 167 9.71 8.76 18.52
N VAL A 168 9.00 7.68 18.87
CA VAL A 168 9.17 6.36 18.24
C VAL A 168 8.80 6.41 16.75
N TRP A 169 7.70 7.08 16.40
CA TRP A 169 7.33 7.30 15.01
C TRP A 169 8.39 8.05 14.23
N ALA A 170 8.88 9.17 14.75
CA ALA A 170 9.93 9.96 14.12
C ALA A 170 11.19 9.11 13.84
N LYS A 171 11.57 8.25 14.78
CA LYS A 171 12.69 7.31 14.62
C LYS A 171 12.42 6.25 13.55
N ILE A 172 11.24 5.62 13.57
CA ILE A 172 10.85 4.61 12.56
C ILE A 172 10.86 5.22 11.16
N TYR A 173 10.33 6.44 10.98
CA TYR A 173 10.41 7.15 9.69
C TYR A 173 11.84 7.42 9.24
N SER A 174 12.70 7.86 10.16
CA SER A 174 14.12 8.08 9.89
C SER A 174 14.84 6.80 9.44
N GLU A 175 14.56 5.66 10.06
CA GLU A 175 15.19 4.39 9.72
C GLU A 175 14.66 3.82 8.41
N LEU A 176 13.38 4.07 8.08
CA LEU A 176 12.76 3.63 6.84
C LEU A 176 13.09 4.51 5.63
N GLY A 177 13.46 5.78 5.83
CA GLY A 177 13.85 6.71 4.76
C GLY A 177 15.30 6.55 4.26
N ASN A 178 16.14 5.81 4.98
CA ASN A 178 17.56 5.61 4.66
C ASN A 178 17.87 4.24 4.02
N GLY A 179 16.86 3.51 3.55
CA GLY A 179 16.99 2.14 3.00
C GLY A 179 16.49 2.00 1.57
#